data_AF-A0A7K9YKK7-F1
#
_entry.id   AF-A0A7K9YKK7-F1
#
_cell.length_a   1.000
_cell.length_b   1.000
_cell.length_c   1.000
_cell.angle_alpha   90.00
_cell.angle_beta   90.00
_cell.angle_gamma   90.00
#
_symmetry.space_group_name_H-M   'P 1'
#
loop_
_entity.id
_entity.type
_entity.pdbx_description
1 polymer ?
#
loop_
_entity_poly.entity_id
_entity_poly.type
_entity_poly.pdbx_seq_one_letter_code
_entity_poly.pdbx_strand_id
1 'polypeptide(L)'
;TRRAPFSGAGGSSLRCSAVLKNSARGTAPASSASRISLCPSSSTFPWRSRKLRDFAMVTTFLGLLSPGDAFSYHSPGPAEPRSTAGGGGLRSTGLCRASASSFRDGSTRTGLRLSARTQRRPGAAPPGPNSARPGPATARLSAAIAAGVVIALRHAGRRGVIALRRSGGAMGARRALHFVFKVGDRGRTARFYRELLGMNVLRHEEFEEGCKASCNGPYDGRWSKTMVGYGPEDNHFVAELTYNYGIGEYRLGNDFLGITLVSSQAVSNAKKMGWPLKEVTAGVFETEAPGGYKFYLEDKEQKKQDPVLKVTLGVSDLHKSVNYWSHLLGMKIYEKDEEKQRALLGYADNQCKLELKAIGGAVDHGTAFGRIAFSCAKEELPNIEALMKKENQKILTPLVSLDTPGKATVQVIILADPDDHEICFVGDEAFRDLSKVDPNGDKLLDDAMAADESDTWFAARNMKKVSA
;
A
#
# COMPACT_ATOMS: atom_id res chain seq x y z
N THR A 1 -70.90 -10.62 29.88
CA THR A 1 -72.38 -10.60 30.09
C THR A 1 -72.99 -9.46 29.25
N ARG A 2 -74.32 -9.40 29.12
CA ARG A 2 -75.14 -8.38 28.40
C ARG A 2 -74.64 -6.91 28.57
N ARG A 3 -74.88 -5.93 27.67
CA ARG A 3 -75.71 -5.84 26.42
C ARG A 3 -75.29 -4.59 25.59
N ALA A 4 -75.62 -4.56 24.29
CA ALA A 4 -75.74 -3.31 23.48
C ALA A 4 -77.21 -2.81 23.46
N PRO A 5 -77.53 -1.63 22.86
CA PRO A 5 -78.03 -1.65 21.47
C PRO A 5 -77.79 -0.38 20.58
N PHE A 6 -77.82 -0.57 19.24
CA PHE A 6 -78.52 0.16 18.15
C PHE A 6 -78.82 1.69 18.22
N SER A 7 -78.87 2.49 17.12
CA SER A 7 -78.53 2.28 15.69
C SER A 7 -78.83 3.50 14.76
N GLY A 8 -78.10 3.61 13.63
CA GLY A 8 -78.64 4.06 12.32
C GLY A 8 -78.66 5.56 11.99
N ALA A 9 -78.90 6.00 10.73
CA ALA A 9 -78.88 5.29 9.43
C ALA A 9 -78.92 6.26 8.22
N GLY A 10 -78.41 5.82 7.05
CA GLY A 10 -78.65 6.42 5.71
C GLY A 10 -77.74 7.58 5.26
N GLY A 11 -77.48 7.82 3.97
CA GLY A 11 -77.71 6.96 2.79
C GLY A 11 -77.92 7.69 1.45
N SER A 12 -77.33 7.16 0.36
CA SER A 12 -77.67 7.40 -1.09
C SER A 12 -77.50 8.81 -1.71
N SER A 13 -77.37 9.02 -3.04
CA SER A 13 -76.85 8.20 -4.18
C SER A 13 -76.80 9.04 -5.49
N LEU A 14 -76.58 8.39 -6.66
CA LEU A 14 -76.60 8.88 -8.07
C LEU A 14 -75.34 9.67 -8.53
N ARG A 15 -74.67 9.45 -9.69
CA ARG A 15 -74.86 8.79 -11.02
C ARG A 15 -75.26 9.70 -12.19
N CYS A 16 -74.31 9.93 -13.13
CA CYS A 16 -74.36 9.71 -14.60
C CYS A 16 -73.06 10.31 -15.24
N SER A 17 -72.32 9.65 -16.14
CA SER A 17 -72.59 9.29 -17.57
C SER A 17 -72.52 10.52 -18.51
N ALA A 18 -71.91 10.51 -19.71
CA ALA A 18 -71.46 9.40 -20.60
C ALA A 18 -70.23 9.82 -21.48
N VAL A 19 -69.26 8.93 -21.80
CA VAL A 19 -69.10 8.09 -23.04
C VAL A 19 -68.60 8.80 -24.32
N LEU A 20 -67.44 8.37 -24.85
CA LEU A 20 -67.07 8.01 -26.26
C LEU A 20 -65.53 7.77 -26.31
N LYS A 21 -65.00 6.55 -26.49
CA LYS A 21 -64.79 5.75 -27.73
C LYS A 21 -63.82 6.36 -28.77
N ASN A 22 -62.60 5.82 -28.89
CA ASN A 22 -62.25 4.87 -29.97
C ASN A 22 -60.85 4.23 -29.81
N SER A 23 -60.60 3.17 -30.59
CA SER A 23 -59.42 2.27 -30.58
C SER A 23 -58.62 2.40 -31.91
N ALA A 24 -57.50 1.75 -32.24
CA ALA A 24 -56.64 0.71 -31.64
C ALA A 24 -55.26 0.64 -32.36
N ARG A 25 -54.36 -0.27 -31.89
CA ARG A 25 -53.14 -0.84 -32.54
C ARG A 25 -51.85 0.00 -32.50
N GLY A 26 -50.71 -0.66 -32.23
CA GLY A 26 -49.35 -0.09 -32.37
C GLY A 26 -48.22 -0.79 -31.58
N THR A 27 -47.85 -2.01 -32.00
CA THR A 27 -46.55 -2.72 -31.79
C THR A 27 -45.62 -2.40 -30.58
N ALA A 28 -45.18 -3.45 -29.88
CA ALA A 28 -44.13 -3.38 -28.85
C ALA A 28 -42.71 -3.10 -29.44
N PRO A 29 -41.80 -2.47 -28.67
CA PRO A 29 -40.39 -2.38 -29.03
C PRO A 29 -39.68 -3.73 -28.87
N ALA A 30 -38.78 -4.07 -29.79
CA ALA A 30 -38.09 -5.35 -29.84
C ALA A 30 -36.80 -5.38 -29.00
N SER A 31 -36.37 -6.59 -28.62
CA SER A 31 -35.10 -6.85 -27.96
C SER A 31 -33.89 -6.66 -28.90
N SER A 32 -33.08 -5.63 -28.65
CA SER A 32 -31.81 -5.39 -29.36
C SER A 32 -30.65 -6.19 -28.75
N ALA A 33 -30.53 -7.46 -29.15
CA ALA A 33 -29.40 -8.30 -28.79
C ALA A 33 -28.12 -7.91 -29.56
N SER A 34 -27.35 -6.95 -29.04
CA SER A 34 -26.04 -6.55 -29.58
C SER A 34 -25.02 -7.69 -29.46
N ARG A 35 -24.81 -8.43 -30.55
CA ARG A 35 -23.77 -9.47 -30.64
C ARG A 35 -22.37 -8.85 -30.51
N ILE A 36 -21.60 -9.26 -29.52
CA ILE A 36 -20.15 -8.99 -29.47
C ILE A 36 -19.49 -9.82 -30.57
N SER A 37 -19.01 -9.14 -31.62
CA SER A 37 -18.31 -9.77 -32.74
C SER A 37 -16.83 -9.93 -32.45
N LEU A 38 -16.44 -11.06 -31.85
CA LEU A 38 -15.04 -11.51 -31.85
C LEU A 38 -14.64 -11.99 -33.25
N CYS A 39 -13.72 -11.28 -33.90
CA CYS A 39 -12.93 -11.81 -35.02
C CYS A 39 -11.56 -11.11 -35.11
N PRO A 40 -10.49 -11.76 -35.61
CA PRO A 40 -9.12 -11.35 -35.29
C PRO A 40 -8.30 -10.80 -36.47
N SER A 41 -7.07 -10.40 -36.13
CA SER A 41 -5.83 -10.48 -36.94
C SER A 41 -5.47 -9.38 -37.95
N SER A 42 -4.31 -8.78 -37.66
CA SER A 42 -3.15 -8.53 -38.54
C SER A 42 -3.26 -7.74 -39.87
N SER A 43 -2.35 -6.74 -39.94
CA SER A 43 -1.33 -6.51 -41.00
C SER A 43 -1.45 -5.33 -41.98
N THR A 44 -0.28 -4.70 -42.19
CA THR A 44 0.23 -4.00 -43.39
C THR A 44 -0.41 -2.68 -43.90
N PHE A 45 0.38 -1.60 -43.76
CA PHE A 45 0.58 -0.51 -44.75
C PHE A 45 0.81 -1.05 -46.19
N PRO A 46 0.66 -0.28 -47.30
CA PRO A 46 0.91 1.18 -47.39
C PRO A 46 0.00 2.01 -48.36
N TRP A 47 0.16 3.35 -48.44
CA TRP A 47 0.89 4.06 -49.52
C TRP A 47 0.90 5.60 -49.37
N ARG A 48 1.41 6.35 -50.39
CA ARG A 48 1.88 7.76 -50.29
C ARG A 48 1.12 8.78 -51.16
N SER A 49 1.20 10.06 -50.76
CA SER A 49 1.22 11.24 -51.65
C SER A 49 2.23 12.27 -51.08
N ARG A 50 3.37 12.56 -51.72
CA ARG A 50 3.64 13.68 -52.69
C ARG A 50 3.26 15.05 -52.13
N LYS A 51 4.10 16.10 -52.10
CA LYS A 51 5.26 16.55 -52.93
C LYS A 51 6.36 17.20 -52.03
N LEU A 52 7.51 17.75 -52.44
CA LEU A 52 8.11 18.13 -53.75
C LEU A 52 9.67 18.14 -53.66
N ARG A 53 10.33 17.99 -54.84
CA ARG A 53 11.64 18.48 -55.35
C ARG A 53 12.51 19.44 -54.51
N ASP A 54 13.83 19.59 -54.74
CA ASP A 54 14.86 18.86 -55.53
C ASP A 54 16.24 19.43 -55.11
N PHE A 55 17.30 18.60 -55.04
CA PHE A 55 18.61 18.85 -55.68
C PHE A 55 19.53 17.63 -55.49
N ALA A 56 20.53 17.48 -56.37
CA ALA A 56 21.49 16.38 -56.31
C ALA A 56 22.93 16.88 -56.52
N MET A 57 23.89 16.21 -55.86
CA MET A 57 25.23 16.05 -56.42
C MET A 57 25.84 14.72 -55.95
N VAL A 58 26.72 14.17 -56.80
CA VAL A 58 27.34 12.86 -56.62
C VAL A 58 28.82 13.05 -56.27
N THR A 59 29.30 12.31 -55.27
CA THR A 59 30.72 11.94 -55.21
C THR A 59 30.85 10.53 -54.67
N THR A 60 31.49 9.66 -55.46
CA THR A 60 31.70 8.25 -55.16
C THR A 60 33.01 8.05 -54.39
N PHE A 61 33.00 7.19 -53.37
CA PHE A 61 34.18 6.40 -53.02
C PHE A 61 33.76 4.94 -52.80
N LEU A 62 34.59 4.00 -53.27
CA LEU A 62 34.20 2.60 -53.48
C LEU A 62 35.42 1.69 -53.26
N GLY A 63 35.26 0.70 -52.40
CA GLY A 63 36.25 -0.34 -52.09
C GLY A 63 35.71 -1.21 -50.94
N LEU A 64 35.12 -2.37 -51.19
CA LEU A 64 35.76 -3.65 -51.54
C LEU A 64 36.55 -4.26 -50.37
N LEU A 65 35.94 -5.22 -49.67
CA LEU A 65 36.23 -6.65 -49.88
C LEU A 65 35.22 -7.54 -49.15
N SER A 66 35.13 -8.81 -49.57
CA SER A 66 34.25 -9.85 -49.00
C SER A 66 35.12 -11.01 -48.43
N PRO A 67 34.61 -12.22 -48.16
CA PRO A 67 34.24 -12.57 -46.79
C PRO A 67 34.91 -13.84 -46.23
N GLY A 68 34.78 -14.03 -44.92
CA GLY A 68 34.83 -15.34 -44.28
C GLY A 68 36.01 -15.56 -43.34
N ASP A 69 35.69 -15.93 -42.10
CA ASP A 69 36.23 -17.15 -41.50
C ASP A 69 35.22 -17.68 -40.47
N ALA A 70 35.18 -19.00 -40.27
CA ALA A 70 34.18 -19.65 -39.42
C ALA A 70 34.80 -20.14 -38.11
N PHE A 71 34.23 -19.74 -36.97
CA PHE A 71 34.62 -20.25 -35.65
C PHE A 71 33.46 -20.99 -34.97
N SER A 72 33.60 -22.30 -34.87
CA SER A 72 32.68 -23.18 -34.14
C SER A 72 32.85 -23.02 -32.63
N TYR A 73 31.73 -22.83 -31.92
CA TYR A 73 31.68 -23.01 -30.46
C TYR A 73 31.09 -24.39 -30.12
N HIS A 74 31.82 -25.17 -29.33
CA HIS A 74 31.35 -26.46 -28.79
C HIS A 74 31.02 -26.34 -27.31
N SER A 75 29.84 -26.83 -26.92
CA SER A 75 29.44 -26.98 -25.52
C SER A 75 30.06 -28.24 -24.91
N PRO A 76 30.67 -28.19 -23.71
CA PRO A 76 31.08 -29.38 -22.99
C PRO A 76 29.88 -30.06 -22.30
N GLY A 77 29.70 -31.36 -22.57
CA GLY A 77 28.81 -32.24 -21.81
C GLY A 77 29.48 -32.82 -20.55
N PRO A 78 28.72 -33.51 -19.67
CA PRO A 78 29.22 -34.00 -18.39
C PRO A 78 30.06 -35.28 -18.50
N ALA A 79 30.82 -35.58 -17.44
CA ALA A 79 31.57 -36.83 -17.26
C ALA A 79 31.26 -37.49 -15.91
N GLU A 80 30.88 -38.77 -15.94
CA GLU A 80 30.87 -39.67 -14.77
C GLU A 80 32.22 -40.41 -14.64
N PRO A 81 32.46 -41.06 -13.48
CA PRO A 81 32.93 -42.44 -13.54
C PRO A 81 32.28 -43.42 -12.55
N ARG A 82 31.58 -44.42 -13.09
CA ARG A 82 31.53 -45.85 -12.69
C ARG A 82 31.67 -46.25 -11.20
N SER A 83 30.52 -46.61 -10.62
CA SER A 83 30.20 -47.94 -10.04
C SER A 83 31.23 -48.74 -9.21
N THR A 84 30.84 -49.07 -7.97
CA THR A 84 31.04 -50.39 -7.34
C THR A 84 29.71 -50.88 -6.74
N ALA A 85 29.61 -52.15 -6.32
CA ALA A 85 28.33 -52.88 -6.24
C ALA A 85 28.01 -53.52 -4.87
N GLY A 86 26.71 -53.81 -4.68
CA GLY A 86 26.13 -54.55 -3.54
C GLY A 86 25.09 -53.71 -2.77
N GLY A 87 23.91 -54.23 -2.37
CA GLY A 87 23.30 -55.53 -2.65
C GLY A 87 22.44 -56.03 -1.46
N GLY A 88 21.20 -56.47 -1.71
CA GLY A 88 20.35 -57.12 -0.68
C GLY A 88 18.97 -56.48 -0.50
N GLY A 89 17.92 -57.15 -0.97
CA GLY A 89 16.56 -56.62 -0.98
C GLY A 89 15.69 -56.87 0.27
N LEU A 90 14.46 -56.37 0.15
CA LEU A 90 13.20 -57.04 0.54
C LEU A 90 13.05 -57.57 1.98
N ARG A 91 12.22 -56.87 2.80
CA ARG A 91 10.81 -57.28 3.05
C ARG A 91 10.02 -56.27 3.91
N SER A 92 8.73 -56.57 4.08
CA SER A 92 7.69 -55.77 4.73
C SER A 92 7.19 -56.38 6.06
N THR A 93 6.09 -55.82 6.60
CA THR A 93 5.51 -56.00 7.96
C THR A 93 6.27 -55.22 9.05
N GLY A 94 5.66 -54.52 10.01
CA GLY A 94 4.23 -54.17 10.19
C GLY A 94 3.53 -54.90 11.33
N LEU A 95 3.21 -54.21 12.43
CA LEU A 95 2.28 -54.65 13.48
C LEU A 95 1.86 -53.49 14.40
N CYS A 96 0.67 -53.58 14.99
CA CYS A 96 0.10 -52.59 15.93
C CYS A 96 -0.10 -53.20 17.33
N ARG A 97 0.09 -52.41 18.39
CA ARG A 97 -0.60 -52.43 19.72
C ARG A 97 0.01 -51.30 20.58
N ALA A 98 -0.70 -50.42 21.30
CA ALA A 98 -1.98 -50.41 22.02
C ALA A 98 -1.88 -50.67 23.54
N SER A 99 -1.89 -49.56 24.29
CA SER A 99 -2.63 -49.29 25.55
C SER A 99 -2.64 -50.29 26.74
N ALA A 100 -2.05 -49.84 27.85
CA ALA A 100 -2.49 -50.06 29.24
C ALA A 100 -1.84 -48.93 30.11
N SER A 101 -2.52 -48.02 30.82
CA SER A 101 -3.59 -48.09 31.85
C SER A 101 -3.09 -48.41 33.28
N SER A 102 -3.09 -47.44 34.20
CA SER A 102 -3.89 -47.49 35.45
C SER A 102 -3.58 -46.38 36.48
N PHE A 103 -4.60 -46.06 37.26
CA PHE A 103 -4.70 -45.16 38.42
C PHE A 103 -3.63 -45.35 39.53
N ARG A 104 -3.38 -44.28 40.29
CA ARG A 104 -3.69 -44.24 41.74
C ARG A 104 -3.88 -42.81 42.28
N ASP A 105 -4.37 -42.72 43.51
CA ASP A 105 -5.00 -41.55 44.16
C ASP A 105 -4.37 -41.30 45.55
N GLY A 106 -4.57 -40.09 46.11
CA GLY A 106 -4.58 -39.89 47.57
C GLY A 106 -3.76 -38.74 48.19
N SER A 107 -4.33 -38.20 49.28
CA SER A 107 -3.67 -37.51 50.42
C SER A 107 -3.28 -36.02 50.32
N THR A 108 -4.30 -35.19 50.48
CA THR A 108 -4.33 -33.92 51.25
C THR A 108 -3.24 -33.66 52.32
N ARG A 109 -2.84 -32.37 52.50
CA ARG A 109 -2.82 -31.71 53.83
C ARG A 109 -2.76 -30.17 53.83
N THR A 110 -3.26 -29.61 54.93
CA THR A 110 -3.25 -28.23 55.47
C THR A 110 -1.84 -27.59 55.60
N GLY A 111 -1.63 -26.28 55.80
CA GLY A 111 -2.55 -25.13 56.00
C GLY A 111 -1.92 -24.02 56.89
N LEU A 112 -2.58 -22.86 57.03
CA LEU A 112 -2.14 -21.61 57.74
C LEU A 112 -0.96 -20.85 57.07
N ARG A 113 -0.85 -19.51 56.97
CA ARG A 113 -1.32 -18.28 57.68
C ARG A 113 -0.31 -17.68 58.68
N LEU A 114 0.25 -16.50 58.35
CA LEU A 114 0.51 -15.40 59.30
C LEU A 114 0.64 -14.04 58.58
N SER A 115 0.64 -12.93 59.33
CA SER A 115 -0.08 -11.70 58.90
C SER A 115 0.29 -10.39 59.64
N ALA A 116 1.31 -9.64 59.20
CA ALA A 116 1.60 -8.26 59.67
C ALA A 116 2.09 -7.36 58.50
N ARG A 117 1.75 -6.06 58.29
CA ARG A 117 1.55 -4.85 59.15
C ARG A 117 2.83 -4.41 59.90
N THR A 118 3.28 -3.14 59.93
CA THR A 118 2.77 -1.84 59.36
C THR A 118 3.99 -1.00 58.84
N GLN A 119 4.12 0.34 58.74
CA GLN A 119 3.39 1.54 59.20
C GLN A 119 3.46 2.71 58.17
N ARG A 120 3.82 3.97 58.52
CA ARG A 120 3.77 5.15 57.60
C ARG A 120 4.51 6.42 58.11
N ARG A 121 5.01 7.26 57.16
CA ARG A 121 5.17 8.76 57.21
C ARG A 121 6.28 9.37 58.12
N PRO A 122 6.63 10.69 58.02
CA PRO A 122 6.56 11.67 56.89
C PRO A 122 7.77 12.67 56.74
N GLY A 123 7.79 13.50 55.68
CA GLY A 123 8.56 14.77 55.56
C GLY A 123 9.99 14.66 54.95
N ALA A 124 10.63 15.71 54.40
CA ALA A 124 10.23 17.12 54.11
C ALA A 124 11.06 17.70 52.92
N ALA A 125 10.98 19.01 52.63
CA ALA A 125 11.48 19.68 51.40
C ALA A 125 12.80 20.50 51.59
N PRO A 126 13.45 21.04 50.51
CA PRO A 126 14.86 21.47 50.52
C PRO A 126 15.11 23.02 50.59
N PRO A 127 16.38 23.45 50.73
CA PRO A 127 16.83 24.83 50.47
C PRO A 127 17.71 24.99 49.20
N GLY A 128 18.01 26.24 48.83
CA GLY A 128 18.75 26.66 47.62
C GLY A 128 20.19 27.19 47.81
N PRO A 129 20.74 27.98 46.86
CA PRO A 129 22.19 28.12 46.62
C PRO A 129 22.84 29.46 47.06
N ASN A 130 24.19 29.54 47.11
CA ASN A 130 24.92 30.79 46.82
C ASN A 130 26.45 30.73 46.53
N SER A 131 26.90 31.61 45.62
CA SER A 131 28.19 32.35 45.46
C SER A 131 29.61 31.82 45.88
N ALA A 132 30.43 31.50 44.86
CA ALA A 132 31.71 32.14 44.41
C ALA A 132 33.01 32.38 45.28
N ARG A 133 34.16 31.93 44.71
CA ARG A 133 35.55 32.51 44.70
C ARG A 133 36.43 32.49 45.99
N PRO A 134 37.78 32.73 45.95
CA PRO A 134 38.80 32.60 44.86
C PRO A 134 40.25 32.08 45.24
N GLY A 135 40.96 31.43 44.29
CA GLY A 135 42.46 31.43 44.16
C GLY A 135 43.33 30.63 45.16
N PRO A 136 44.70 30.63 45.06
CA PRO A 136 45.57 31.24 44.03
C PRO A 136 46.78 30.40 43.46
N ALA A 137 47.24 30.83 42.27
CA ALA A 137 48.57 30.80 41.61
C ALA A 137 49.80 29.91 41.99
N THR A 138 50.41 29.32 40.94
CA THR A 138 51.87 29.36 40.56
C THR A 138 51.97 29.28 39.02
N ALA A 139 52.73 30.08 38.23
CA ALA A 139 54.21 30.29 38.18
C ALA A 139 54.97 29.02 37.69
N ARG A 140 55.92 28.97 36.74
CA ARG A 140 56.68 29.83 35.76
C ARG A 140 57.39 28.84 34.76
N LEU A 141 58.11 29.06 33.63
CA LEU A 141 58.54 30.07 32.60
C LEU A 141 59.17 29.20 31.42
N SER A 142 59.67 29.60 30.23
CA SER A 142 59.59 30.74 29.27
C SER A 142 60.27 30.34 27.94
N ALA A 143 59.87 30.87 26.77
CA ALA A 143 60.68 30.89 25.51
C ALA A 143 60.14 31.94 24.51
N ALA A 144 60.98 32.51 23.63
CA ALA A 144 60.63 33.58 22.68
C ALA A 144 61.61 33.66 21.48
N ILE A 145 61.50 34.71 20.64
CA ILE A 145 62.38 35.12 19.50
C ILE A 145 62.12 34.35 18.18
N ALA A 146 61.97 34.97 16.99
CA ALA A 146 61.74 36.39 16.65
C ALA A 146 61.13 36.59 15.24
N ALA A 147 60.88 37.87 14.92
CA ALA A 147 60.25 38.45 13.74
C ALA A 147 60.68 38.01 12.33
N GLY A 148 59.72 38.13 11.40
CA GLY A 148 59.89 39.02 10.24
C GLY A 148 59.94 38.40 8.84
N VAL A 149 58.93 38.73 8.02
CA VAL A 149 59.07 39.37 6.67
C VAL A 149 57.67 39.53 6.07
N VAL A 150 57.40 40.68 5.44
CA VAL A 150 56.18 40.93 4.67
C VAL A 150 56.56 41.05 3.19
N ILE A 151 55.98 40.21 2.34
CA ILE A 151 56.03 40.37 0.88
C ILE A 151 54.59 40.46 0.36
N ALA A 152 54.22 41.64 -0.13
CA ALA A 152 52.90 41.89 -0.70
C ALA A 152 52.95 41.72 -2.23
N LEU A 153 52.41 40.62 -2.75
CA LEU A 153 52.15 40.45 -4.18
C LEU A 153 50.66 40.63 -4.48
N ARG A 154 50.30 41.81 -5.00
CA ARG A 154 48.97 42.06 -5.56
C ARG A 154 48.81 41.31 -6.87
N HIS A 155 47.85 40.40 -6.95
CA HIS A 155 47.20 40.05 -8.22
C HIS A 155 45.68 39.99 -8.02
N ALA A 156 44.94 40.65 -8.91
CA ALA A 156 43.50 40.80 -8.78
C ALA A 156 42.78 39.55 -9.32
N GLY A 157 42.13 38.80 -8.44
CA GLY A 157 41.31 37.66 -8.80
C GLY A 157 40.07 37.58 -7.92
N ARG A 158 38.91 38.00 -8.45
CA ARG A 158 37.60 37.81 -7.81
C ARG A 158 37.23 36.32 -7.81
N ARG A 159 37.83 35.52 -6.91
CA ARG A 159 37.30 34.22 -6.52
C ARG A 159 36.06 34.45 -5.66
N GLY A 160 34.94 34.73 -6.33
CA GLY A 160 33.63 34.70 -5.69
C GLY A 160 33.41 33.29 -5.15
N VAL A 161 33.43 33.14 -3.83
CA VAL A 161 32.98 31.92 -3.18
C VAL A 161 31.49 31.84 -3.44
N ILE A 162 31.09 31.06 -4.45
CA ILE A 162 29.70 30.67 -4.65
C ILE A 162 29.38 29.71 -3.50
N ALA A 163 28.99 30.30 -2.37
CA ALA A 163 28.27 29.58 -1.33
C ALA A 163 27.01 29.05 -2.00
N LEU A 164 27.01 27.76 -2.37
CA LEU A 164 25.86 27.09 -2.96
C LEU A 164 24.80 26.98 -1.88
N ARG A 165 24.06 28.07 -1.68
CA ARG A 165 22.99 28.23 -0.71
C ARG A 165 21.94 27.19 -1.05
N ARG A 166 22.02 26.02 -0.40
CA ARG A 166 21.02 24.96 -0.50
C ARG A 166 19.67 25.63 -0.31
N SER A 167 18.87 25.69 -1.37
CA SER A 167 17.47 26.09 -1.32
C SER A 167 16.64 24.97 -0.72
N GLY A 168 17.06 24.50 0.47
CA GLY A 168 16.18 23.84 1.41
C GLY A 168 15.23 24.90 1.93
N GLY A 169 14.22 25.22 1.12
CA GLY A 169 12.95 25.64 1.69
C GLY A 169 12.52 24.55 2.68
N ALA A 170 11.96 24.96 3.81
CA ALA A 170 11.44 23.99 4.77
C ALA A 170 10.32 23.21 4.07
N MET A 171 10.61 21.96 3.69
CA MET A 171 9.60 21.01 3.25
C MET A 171 8.57 20.93 4.39
N GLY A 172 7.30 21.15 4.07
CA GLY A 172 6.23 21.17 5.05
C GLY A 172 6.01 19.80 5.67
N ALA A 173 5.07 19.74 6.62
CA ALA A 173 4.75 18.50 7.30
C ALA A 173 4.12 17.50 6.31
N ARG A 174 4.92 16.53 5.87
CA ARG A 174 4.47 15.41 5.03
C ARG A 174 4.06 14.22 5.87
N ARG A 175 3.04 13.48 5.41
CA ARG A 175 2.39 12.44 6.21
C ARG A 175 2.01 11.23 5.37
N ALA A 176 2.45 10.04 5.76
CA ALA A 176 1.97 8.79 5.18
C ALA A 176 0.47 8.58 5.52
N LEU A 177 -0.34 8.21 4.52
CA LEU A 177 -1.80 8.10 4.65
C LEU A 177 -2.29 6.66 4.57
N HIS A 178 -2.02 5.99 3.44
CA HIS A 178 -2.54 4.66 3.16
C HIS A 178 -1.78 3.95 2.04
N PHE A 179 -2.03 2.64 1.94
CA PHE A 179 -1.72 1.84 0.76
C PHE A 179 -3.03 1.37 0.09
N VAL A 180 -3.12 1.52 -1.23
CA VAL A 180 -4.26 1.08 -2.03
C VAL A 180 -4.10 -0.38 -2.43
N PHE A 181 -5.12 -1.20 -2.17
CA PHE A 181 -5.21 -2.61 -2.54
C PHE A 181 -6.38 -2.85 -3.49
N LYS A 182 -6.16 -3.60 -4.57
CA LYS A 182 -7.22 -4.06 -5.47
C LYS A 182 -7.76 -5.40 -4.97
N VAL A 183 -9.07 -5.48 -4.70
CA VAL A 183 -9.69 -6.65 -4.08
C VAL A 183 -10.74 -7.26 -5.00
N GLY A 184 -10.70 -8.58 -5.22
CA GLY A 184 -11.71 -9.31 -6.00
C GLY A 184 -12.84 -9.89 -5.14
N ASP A 185 -12.64 -9.98 -3.83
CA ASP A 185 -13.53 -10.63 -2.87
C ASP A 185 -13.80 -9.71 -1.67
N ARG A 186 -14.90 -8.95 -1.71
CA ARG A 186 -15.24 -8.04 -0.61
C ARG A 186 -15.54 -8.78 0.69
N GLY A 187 -16.28 -9.88 0.66
CA GLY A 187 -16.67 -10.61 1.87
C GLY A 187 -15.48 -11.22 2.61
N ARG A 188 -14.62 -11.96 1.91
CA ARG A 188 -13.41 -12.58 2.49
C ARG A 188 -12.38 -11.51 2.90
N THR A 189 -12.35 -10.37 2.20
CA THR A 189 -11.49 -9.23 2.56
C THR A 189 -11.99 -8.51 3.80
N ALA A 190 -13.28 -8.17 3.88
CA ALA A 190 -13.90 -7.57 5.06
C ALA A 190 -13.65 -8.43 6.30
N ARG A 191 -13.78 -9.77 6.16
CA ARG A 191 -13.42 -10.73 7.20
C ARG A 191 -11.94 -10.67 7.62
N PHE A 192 -11.01 -10.57 6.67
CA PHE A 192 -9.58 -10.43 6.99
C PHE A 192 -9.28 -9.14 7.78
N TYR A 193 -9.78 -7.98 7.32
CA TYR A 193 -9.48 -6.72 7.98
C TYR A 193 -10.26 -6.54 9.31
N ARG A 194 -11.55 -6.90 9.37
CA ARG A 194 -12.40 -6.76 10.57
C ARG A 194 -12.15 -7.85 11.62
N GLU A 195 -12.30 -9.13 11.26
CA GLU A 195 -12.18 -10.23 12.23
C GLU A 195 -10.72 -10.60 12.54
N LEU A 196 -9.86 -10.74 11.52
CA LEU A 196 -8.48 -11.18 11.74
C LEU A 196 -7.62 -10.04 12.26
N LEU A 197 -7.45 -8.96 11.50
CA LEU A 197 -6.57 -7.85 11.90
C LEU A 197 -7.13 -6.99 13.04
N GLY A 198 -8.46 -6.93 13.21
CA GLY A 198 -9.11 -6.07 14.21
C GLY A 198 -9.16 -4.59 13.81
N MET A 199 -9.23 -4.30 12.51
CA MET A 199 -9.43 -2.96 11.97
C MET A 199 -10.92 -2.63 11.82
N ASN A 200 -11.28 -1.35 11.92
CA ASN A 200 -12.64 -0.86 11.73
C ASN A 200 -12.81 -0.31 10.31
N VAL A 201 -14.05 -0.25 9.79
CA VAL A 201 -14.33 0.49 8.56
C VAL A 201 -14.43 1.97 8.90
N LEU A 202 -13.55 2.78 8.32
CA LEU A 202 -13.43 4.21 8.63
C LEU A 202 -14.38 5.04 7.76
N ARG A 203 -14.52 4.68 6.48
CA ARG A 203 -15.49 5.22 5.54
C ARG A 203 -15.60 4.30 4.32
N HIS A 204 -16.75 4.35 3.65
CA HIS A 204 -17.04 3.60 2.44
C HIS A 204 -17.67 4.56 1.40
N GLU A 205 -17.30 4.43 0.14
CA GLU A 205 -17.84 5.21 -0.98
C GLU A 205 -18.06 4.32 -2.21
N GLU A 206 -19.17 4.53 -2.91
CA GLU A 206 -19.51 3.87 -4.18
C GLU A 206 -19.44 4.90 -5.32
N PHE A 207 -18.94 4.49 -6.49
CA PHE A 207 -18.71 5.34 -7.66
C PHE A 207 -19.19 4.61 -8.93
N GLU A 208 -20.04 5.23 -9.74
CA GLU A 208 -20.58 4.62 -10.96
C GLU A 208 -19.61 4.67 -12.17
N GLU A 209 -18.61 5.57 -12.13
CA GLU A 209 -17.65 5.81 -13.21
C GLU A 209 -16.18 5.66 -12.74
N GLY A 210 -15.30 5.29 -13.67
CA GLY A 210 -13.86 5.16 -13.42
C GLY A 210 -13.21 6.48 -12.97
N CYS A 211 -12.18 6.38 -12.14
CA CYS A 211 -11.59 7.56 -11.50
C CYS A 211 -10.68 8.37 -12.46
N LYS A 212 -10.83 9.70 -12.50
CA LYS A 212 -10.02 10.63 -13.30
C LYS A 212 -8.49 10.53 -13.09
N ALA A 213 -8.03 9.99 -11.95
CA ALA A 213 -6.62 9.74 -11.64
C ALA A 213 -6.29 8.22 -11.51
N SER A 214 -7.09 7.37 -12.16
CA SER A 214 -6.96 5.91 -12.18
C SER A 214 -6.85 5.25 -10.80
N CYS A 215 -7.45 5.84 -9.76
CA CYS A 215 -7.39 5.32 -8.39
C CYS A 215 -7.97 3.91 -8.25
N ASN A 216 -8.89 3.53 -9.16
CA ASN A 216 -9.44 2.17 -9.21
C ASN A 216 -8.65 1.21 -10.10
N GLY A 217 -7.60 1.69 -10.79
CA GLY A 217 -6.89 1.02 -11.88
C GLY A 217 -7.38 1.47 -13.27
N PRO A 218 -6.93 0.81 -14.36
CA PRO A 218 -7.32 1.11 -15.74
C PRO A 218 -8.68 0.47 -16.10
N TYR A 219 -9.69 0.63 -15.24
CA TYR A 219 -10.99 -0.05 -15.37
C TYR A 219 -12.12 0.96 -15.49
N ASP A 220 -12.88 0.86 -16.58
CA ASP A 220 -14.11 1.63 -16.81
C ASP A 220 -15.32 0.89 -16.24
N GLY A 221 -16.02 1.50 -15.29
CA GLY A 221 -17.25 0.97 -14.69
C GLY A 221 -17.39 1.31 -13.21
N ARG A 222 -18.41 0.73 -12.57
CA ARG A 222 -18.70 0.93 -11.15
C ARG A 222 -17.62 0.31 -10.26
N TRP A 223 -17.23 1.04 -9.22
CA TRP A 223 -16.27 0.59 -8.21
C TRP A 223 -16.59 1.15 -6.82
N SER A 224 -16.05 0.52 -5.79
CA SER A 224 -16.22 0.95 -4.39
C SER A 224 -14.88 1.13 -3.72
N LYS A 225 -14.75 2.21 -2.93
CA LYS A 225 -13.64 2.49 -2.03
C LYS A 225 -14.04 2.19 -0.60
N THR A 226 -13.19 1.51 0.15
CA THR A 226 -13.40 1.28 1.59
C THR A 226 -12.11 1.51 2.35
N MET A 227 -12.09 2.45 3.28
CA MET A 227 -10.93 2.70 4.13
C MET A 227 -11.04 1.85 5.40
N VAL A 228 -10.00 1.08 5.72
CA VAL A 228 -9.97 0.25 6.93
C VAL A 228 -8.67 0.45 7.72
N GLY A 229 -8.78 0.59 9.04
CA GLY A 229 -7.62 0.86 9.89
C GLY A 229 -7.91 0.76 11.39
N TYR A 230 -6.86 0.95 12.20
CA TYR A 230 -6.95 0.92 13.66
C TYR A 230 -7.48 2.22 14.29
N GLY A 231 -7.59 3.29 13.52
CA GLY A 231 -8.10 4.59 13.96
C GLY A 231 -8.20 5.60 12.81
N PRO A 232 -8.51 6.88 13.09
CA PRO A 232 -8.78 7.88 12.06
C PRO A 232 -7.62 8.14 11.10
N GLU A 233 -7.96 8.39 9.83
CA GLU A 233 -7.02 8.76 8.75
C GLU A 233 -6.26 10.07 9.02
N ASP A 234 -6.64 10.87 10.01
CA ASP A 234 -5.89 12.04 10.48
C ASP A 234 -4.50 11.70 11.06
N ASN A 235 -4.38 10.52 11.68
CA ASN A 235 -3.24 10.13 12.51
C ASN A 235 -2.85 8.64 12.46
N HIS A 236 -3.51 7.82 11.66
CA HIS A 236 -3.14 6.42 11.37
C HIS A 236 -2.83 6.22 9.88
N PHE A 237 -1.98 5.24 9.60
CA PHE A 237 -1.82 4.68 8.26
C PHE A 237 -2.83 3.55 8.05
N VAL A 238 -3.59 3.63 6.96
CA VAL A 238 -4.75 2.75 6.72
C VAL A 238 -4.62 1.96 5.42
N ALA A 239 -5.51 1.00 5.18
CA ALA A 239 -5.65 0.36 3.87
C ALA A 239 -6.82 0.99 3.11
N GLU A 240 -6.59 1.38 1.85
CA GLU A 240 -7.65 1.74 0.90
C GLU A 240 -8.00 0.50 0.08
N LEU A 241 -9.22 -0.03 0.23
CA LEU A 241 -9.69 -1.23 -0.47
C LEU A 241 -10.52 -0.81 -1.68
N THR A 242 -10.01 -1.11 -2.87
CA THR A 242 -10.63 -0.82 -4.17
C THR A 242 -11.23 -2.11 -4.73
N TYR A 243 -12.55 -2.17 -4.83
CA TYR A 243 -13.28 -3.23 -5.55
C TYR A 243 -13.84 -2.67 -6.85
N ASN A 244 -13.53 -3.29 -7.98
CA ASN A 244 -14.16 -2.97 -9.27
C ASN A 244 -15.24 -4.02 -9.55
N TYR A 245 -16.48 -3.59 -9.77
CA TYR A 245 -17.58 -4.52 -10.04
C TYR A 245 -17.31 -5.28 -11.35
N GLY A 246 -17.51 -6.60 -11.33
CA GLY A 246 -17.19 -7.48 -12.46
C GLY A 246 -15.70 -7.85 -12.63
N ILE A 247 -14.78 -7.42 -11.74
CA ILE A 247 -13.39 -7.90 -11.69
C ILE A 247 -13.18 -8.81 -10.47
N GLY A 248 -12.92 -10.10 -10.72
CA GLY A 248 -12.91 -11.14 -9.67
C GLY A 248 -11.53 -11.65 -9.24
N GLU A 249 -10.46 -11.18 -9.89
CA GLU A 249 -9.07 -11.55 -9.63
C GLU A 249 -8.14 -10.44 -10.11
N TYR A 250 -6.99 -10.30 -9.45
CA TYR A 250 -5.86 -9.48 -9.91
C TYR A 250 -4.58 -10.31 -9.83
N ARG A 251 -3.73 -10.28 -10.87
CA ARG A 251 -2.45 -10.98 -10.86
C ARG A 251 -1.50 -10.27 -9.90
N LEU A 252 -1.05 -10.93 -8.84
CA LEU A 252 -0.05 -10.38 -7.94
C LEU A 252 1.33 -10.31 -8.62
N GLY A 253 2.07 -9.26 -8.31
CA GLY A 253 3.43 -9.00 -8.78
C GLY A 253 4.51 -9.53 -7.82
N ASN A 254 5.72 -8.98 -7.95
CA ASN A 254 6.78 -9.07 -6.94
C ASN A 254 7.09 -7.68 -6.32
N ASP A 255 6.27 -6.68 -6.64
CA ASP A 255 6.40 -5.27 -6.29
C ASP A 255 6.02 -4.98 -4.83
N PHE A 256 4.88 -5.49 -4.37
CA PHE A 256 4.45 -5.39 -2.98
C PHE A 256 4.96 -6.58 -2.16
N LEU A 257 5.86 -6.34 -1.21
CA LEU A 257 6.48 -7.38 -0.38
C LEU A 257 5.80 -7.57 0.98
N GLY A 258 4.99 -6.60 1.43
CA GLY A 258 4.05 -6.74 2.55
C GLY A 258 3.88 -5.49 3.42
N ILE A 259 2.83 -5.49 4.24
CA ILE A 259 2.69 -4.57 5.39
C ILE A 259 3.21 -5.27 6.65
N THR A 260 3.89 -4.55 7.54
CA THR A 260 4.23 -5.03 8.89
C THR A 260 3.48 -4.24 9.95
N LEU A 261 2.87 -4.93 10.90
CA LEU A 261 2.13 -4.32 12.01
C LEU A 261 2.31 -5.13 13.31
N VAL A 262 2.09 -4.47 14.45
CA VAL A 262 2.14 -5.10 15.78
C VAL A 262 0.74 -5.52 16.20
N SER A 263 0.49 -6.82 16.41
CA SER A 263 -0.75 -7.27 17.04
C SER A 263 -0.71 -8.75 17.45
N SER A 264 -0.45 -9.01 18.74
CA SER A 264 -0.71 -10.32 19.34
C SER A 264 -2.20 -10.71 19.30
N GLN A 265 -3.11 -9.73 19.26
CA GLN A 265 -4.54 -9.98 19.08
C GLN A 265 -4.84 -10.51 17.67
N ALA A 266 -4.26 -9.94 16.61
CA ALA A 266 -4.45 -10.44 15.26
C ALA A 266 -3.84 -11.84 15.06
N VAL A 267 -2.68 -12.09 15.68
CA VAL A 267 -2.08 -13.43 15.73
C VAL A 267 -3.00 -14.43 16.47
N SER A 268 -3.62 -14.01 17.58
CA SER A 268 -4.62 -14.81 18.31
C SER A 268 -5.87 -15.07 17.46
N ASN A 269 -6.34 -14.08 16.72
CA ASN A 269 -7.52 -14.19 15.84
C ASN A 269 -7.24 -15.15 14.68
N ALA A 270 -6.11 -15.00 13.97
CA ALA A 270 -5.70 -15.91 12.90
C ALA A 270 -5.66 -17.38 13.39
N LYS A 271 -5.02 -17.62 14.55
CA LYS A 271 -4.95 -18.93 15.21
C LYS A 271 -6.34 -19.50 15.56
N LYS A 272 -7.29 -18.67 16.03
CA LYS A 272 -8.69 -19.06 16.32
C LYS A 272 -9.54 -19.31 15.07
N MET A 273 -9.32 -18.53 14.02
CA MET A 273 -10.08 -18.56 12.76
C MET A 273 -9.62 -19.68 11.81
N GLY A 274 -8.49 -20.34 12.11
CA GLY A 274 -7.85 -21.30 11.21
C GLY A 274 -7.24 -20.64 9.97
N TRP A 275 -6.94 -19.33 10.02
CA TRP A 275 -6.35 -18.62 8.89
C TRP A 275 -4.87 -18.98 8.74
N PRO A 276 -4.35 -19.19 7.52
CA PRO A 276 -2.94 -19.52 7.29
C PRO A 276 -1.99 -18.52 7.94
N LEU A 277 -1.14 -19.03 8.83
CA LEU A 277 -0.20 -18.24 9.62
C LEU A 277 1.13 -19.01 9.74
N LYS A 278 2.25 -18.37 9.40
CA LYS A 278 3.57 -18.98 9.36
C LYS A 278 4.58 -18.11 10.11
N GLU A 279 5.24 -18.64 11.13
CA GLU A 279 6.35 -17.93 11.77
C GLU A 279 7.54 -17.87 10.79
N VAL A 280 8.02 -16.65 10.50
CA VAL A 280 9.12 -16.40 9.54
C VAL A 280 10.40 -15.94 10.24
N THR A 281 10.25 -15.32 11.41
CA THR A 281 11.30 -14.96 12.38
C THR A 281 10.66 -15.07 13.76
N ALA A 282 11.44 -15.34 14.82
CA ALA A 282 10.92 -15.49 16.17
C ALA A 282 9.98 -14.32 16.59
N GLY A 283 8.72 -14.61 16.86
CA GLY A 283 7.68 -13.64 17.22
C GLY A 283 7.14 -12.80 16.06
N VAL A 284 7.40 -13.18 14.80
CA VAL A 284 6.90 -12.51 13.59
C VAL A 284 6.25 -13.52 12.64
N PHE A 285 4.96 -13.34 12.39
CA PHE A 285 4.14 -14.27 11.62
C PHE A 285 3.70 -13.67 10.27
N GLU A 286 4.01 -14.37 9.18
CA GLU A 286 3.50 -14.13 7.83
C GLU A 286 2.07 -14.69 7.70
N THR A 287 1.15 -13.86 7.19
CA THR A 287 -0.21 -14.22 6.76
C THR A 287 -0.52 -13.49 5.45
N GLU A 288 -1.45 -14.00 4.66
CA GLU A 288 -1.88 -13.37 3.41
C GLU A 288 -3.35 -12.93 3.51
N ALA A 289 -3.62 -11.72 3.01
CA ALA A 289 -4.96 -11.25 2.72
C ALA A 289 -5.49 -11.89 1.41
N PRO A 290 -6.80 -11.87 1.14
CA PRO A 290 -7.33 -12.30 -0.16
C PRO A 290 -6.68 -11.52 -1.32
N GLY A 291 -6.26 -12.25 -2.36
CA GLY A 291 -5.38 -11.72 -3.42
C GLY A 291 -3.88 -11.96 -3.19
N GLY A 292 -3.48 -12.57 -2.06
CA GLY A 292 -2.08 -12.93 -1.77
C GLY A 292 -1.24 -11.81 -1.15
N TYR A 293 -1.84 -10.66 -0.83
CA TYR A 293 -1.12 -9.53 -0.23
C TYR A 293 -0.58 -9.91 1.16
N LYS A 294 0.74 -9.81 1.34
CA LYS A 294 1.42 -10.22 2.57
C LYS A 294 1.25 -9.24 3.72
N PHE A 295 1.00 -9.79 4.91
CA PHE A 295 1.02 -9.09 6.18
C PHE A 295 1.95 -9.83 7.15
N TYR A 296 2.83 -9.08 7.83
CA TYR A 296 3.71 -9.57 8.87
C TYR A 296 3.24 -9.04 10.22
N LEU A 297 2.83 -9.95 11.10
CA LEU A 297 2.29 -9.66 12.42
C LEU A 297 3.37 -9.88 13.48
N GLU A 298 3.81 -8.82 14.15
CA GLU A 298 4.62 -8.98 15.37
C GLU A 298 3.71 -9.39 16.54
N ASP A 299 3.97 -10.55 17.15
CA ASP A 299 3.19 -11.12 18.26
C ASP A 299 3.58 -10.42 19.59
N LYS A 300 3.20 -9.14 19.69
CA LYS A 300 3.46 -8.26 20.84
C LYS A 300 2.19 -7.46 21.16
N GLU A 301 2.07 -7.00 22.41
CA GLU A 301 0.95 -6.17 22.85
C GLU A 301 0.91 -4.82 22.10
N GLN A 302 -0.30 -4.40 21.70
CA GLN A 302 -0.50 -3.14 21.00
C GLN A 302 -0.36 -1.95 21.96
N LYS A 303 0.49 -0.99 21.58
CA LYS A 303 0.66 0.28 22.30
C LYS A 303 -0.46 1.27 21.93
N LYS A 304 -0.58 2.36 22.69
CA LYS A 304 -1.50 3.48 22.39
C LYS A 304 -0.96 4.40 21.28
N GLN A 305 -0.74 3.82 20.12
CA GLN A 305 -0.25 4.45 18.88
C GLN A 305 -0.73 3.60 17.70
N ASP A 306 -0.55 4.08 16.47
CA ASP A 306 -0.78 3.27 15.26
C ASP A 306 0.03 1.95 15.33
N PRO A 307 -0.64 0.78 15.22
CA PRO A 307 0.05 -0.52 15.16
C PRO A 307 0.76 -0.78 13.82
N VAL A 308 0.45 -0.05 12.74
CA VAL A 308 1.07 -0.26 11.43
C VAL A 308 2.47 0.37 11.40
N LEU A 309 3.50 -0.46 11.20
CA LEU A 309 4.90 -0.05 11.26
C LEU A 309 5.45 0.39 9.90
N LYS A 310 5.20 -0.40 8.85
CA LYS A 310 5.77 -0.16 7.52
C LYS A 310 5.00 -0.83 6.37
N VAL A 311 5.13 -0.24 5.18
CA VAL A 311 4.95 -0.90 3.88
C VAL A 311 6.34 -1.30 3.36
N THR A 312 6.49 -2.50 2.81
CA THR A 312 7.73 -2.97 2.16
C THR A 312 7.51 -3.14 0.65
N LEU A 313 8.33 -2.47 -0.16
CA LEU A 313 8.31 -2.52 -1.62
C LEU A 313 9.60 -3.14 -2.18
N GLY A 314 9.45 -3.92 -3.25
CA GLY A 314 10.55 -4.50 -4.02
C GLY A 314 11.12 -3.50 -5.02
N VAL A 315 12.44 -3.37 -5.07
CA VAL A 315 13.16 -2.45 -5.99
C VAL A 315 14.22 -3.20 -6.79
N SER A 316 14.51 -2.75 -8.01
CA SER A 316 15.59 -3.31 -8.83
C SER A 316 16.97 -2.72 -8.47
N ASP A 317 17.01 -1.45 -8.07
CA ASP A 317 18.23 -0.74 -7.68
C ASP A 317 17.99 0.13 -6.43
N LEU A 318 18.39 -0.40 -5.27
CA LEU A 318 18.25 0.28 -3.98
C LEU A 318 18.89 1.69 -3.97
N HIS A 319 19.97 1.92 -4.70
CA HIS A 319 20.64 3.22 -4.71
C HIS A 319 19.81 4.26 -5.50
N LYS A 320 19.28 3.89 -6.67
CA LYS A 320 18.37 4.77 -7.43
C LYS A 320 17.13 5.11 -6.60
N SER A 321 16.49 4.11 -6.01
CA SER A 321 15.22 4.28 -5.32
C SER A 321 15.40 5.03 -3.99
N VAL A 322 16.47 4.77 -3.22
CA VAL A 322 16.82 5.60 -2.04
C VAL A 322 17.15 7.04 -2.43
N ASN A 323 17.84 7.29 -3.56
CA ASN A 323 18.06 8.64 -4.05
C ASN A 323 16.73 9.35 -4.38
N TYR A 324 15.82 8.70 -5.11
CA TYR A 324 14.49 9.26 -5.41
C TYR A 324 13.70 9.59 -4.12
N TRP A 325 13.49 8.59 -3.27
CA TRP A 325 12.64 8.73 -2.08
C TRP A 325 13.22 9.66 -1.01
N SER A 326 14.55 9.71 -0.86
CA SER A 326 15.21 10.57 0.14
C SER A 326 15.61 11.95 -0.40
N HIS A 327 16.25 12.03 -1.56
CA HIS A 327 16.78 13.31 -2.08
C HIS A 327 15.73 14.14 -2.84
N LEU A 328 14.78 13.50 -3.55
CA LEU A 328 13.73 14.22 -4.29
C LEU A 328 12.45 14.35 -3.46
N LEU A 329 11.96 13.25 -2.88
CA LEU A 329 10.76 13.26 -2.05
C LEU A 329 10.99 13.62 -0.58
N GLY A 330 12.25 13.78 -0.14
CA GLY A 330 12.59 14.35 1.16
C GLY A 330 12.44 13.43 2.37
N MET A 331 12.32 12.10 2.18
CA MET A 331 12.25 11.18 3.33
C MET A 331 13.58 11.09 4.08
N LYS A 332 13.51 11.08 5.41
CA LYS A 332 14.62 10.70 6.29
C LYS A 332 14.89 9.19 6.15
N ILE A 333 16.16 8.82 6.02
CA ILE A 333 16.59 7.42 6.14
C ILE A 333 16.74 7.11 7.64
N TYR A 334 16.13 6.01 8.08
CA TYR A 334 16.15 5.51 9.46
C TYR A 334 17.14 4.35 9.58
N GLU A 335 17.15 3.47 8.59
CA GLU A 335 18.04 2.30 8.52
C GLU A 335 18.55 2.12 7.09
N LYS A 336 19.78 1.64 6.93
CA LYS A 336 20.31 1.13 5.67
C LYS A 336 21.13 -0.13 5.99
N ASP A 337 20.86 -1.20 5.26
CA ASP A 337 21.44 -2.53 5.44
C ASP A 337 21.95 -2.99 4.08
N GLU A 338 23.25 -2.79 3.83
CA GLU A 338 23.85 -3.02 2.51
C GLU A 338 24.07 -4.52 2.23
N GLU A 339 24.20 -5.35 3.27
CA GLU A 339 24.27 -6.81 3.14
C GLU A 339 22.93 -7.40 2.69
N LYS A 340 21.81 -6.93 3.26
CA LYS A 340 20.45 -7.39 2.91
C LYS A 340 19.79 -6.53 1.82
N GLN A 341 20.54 -5.59 1.24
CA GLN A 341 20.09 -4.61 0.24
C GLN A 341 18.73 -3.99 0.59
N ARG A 342 18.65 -3.38 1.78
CA ARG A 342 17.42 -2.82 2.35
C ARG A 342 17.63 -1.40 2.89
N ALA A 343 16.63 -0.54 2.79
CA ALA A 343 16.59 0.76 3.46
C ALA A 343 15.21 1.04 4.05
N LEU A 344 15.17 1.68 5.22
CA LEU A 344 13.94 2.11 5.89
C LEU A 344 13.86 3.64 5.88
N LEU A 345 12.77 4.20 5.39
CA LEU A 345 12.57 5.63 5.15
C LEU A 345 11.23 6.11 5.75
N GLY A 346 11.09 7.42 5.93
CA GLY A 346 9.82 8.06 6.26
C GLY A 346 9.93 9.53 6.60
N TYR A 347 8.79 10.19 6.86
CA TYR A 347 8.76 11.63 7.16
C TYR A 347 8.89 11.95 8.65
N ALA A 348 8.32 11.14 9.54
CA ALA A 348 8.44 11.34 10.99
C ALA A 348 8.56 10.03 11.76
N ASP A 349 9.17 10.09 12.94
CA ASP A 349 9.47 8.95 13.79
C ASP A 349 8.20 8.17 14.17
N ASN A 350 7.07 8.86 14.34
CA ASN A 350 5.76 8.32 14.73
C ASN A 350 4.84 7.89 13.57
N GLN A 351 5.24 8.03 12.31
CA GLN A 351 4.44 7.58 11.15
C GLN A 351 4.82 6.16 10.70
N CYS A 352 3.93 5.49 9.97
CA CYS A 352 4.27 4.32 9.14
C CYS A 352 5.47 4.65 8.22
N LYS A 353 6.37 3.69 8.06
CA LYS A 353 7.61 3.80 7.28
C LYS A 353 7.47 3.16 5.90
N LEU A 354 8.31 3.59 4.96
CA LEU A 354 8.52 2.90 3.70
C LEU A 354 9.83 2.10 3.78
N GLU A 355 9.76 0.79 3.58
CA GLU A 355 10.93 -0.06 3.44
C GLU A 355 11.14 -0.41 1.96
N LEU A 356 12.32 -0.09 1.43
CA LEU A 356 12.75 -0.49 0.10
C LEU A 356 13.69 -1.68 0.25
N LYS A 357 13.45 -2.76 -0.50
CA LYS A 357 14.28 -3.97 -0.49
C LYS A 357 14.59 -4.42 -1.91
N ALA A 358 15.87 -4.60 -2.23
CA ALA A 358 16.25 -5.10 -3.55
C ALA A 358 15.76 -6.54 -3.75
N ILE A 359 15.14 -6.81 -4.91
CA ILE A 359 14.63 -8.14 -5.27
C ILE A 359 15.58 -8.93 -6.18
N GLY A 360 16.70 -8.33 -6.60
CA GLY A 360 17.72 -8.97 -7.43
C GLY A 360 17.34 -9.16 -8.91
N GLY A 361 16.30 -8.45 -9.38
CA GLY A 361 15.79 -8.53 -10.74
C GLY A 361 14.84 -7.38 -11.06
N ALA A 362 14.12 -7.49 -12.18
CA ALA A 362 13.10 -6.51 -12.56
C ALA A 362 11.86 -6.62 -11.66
N VAL A 363 11.25 -5.47 -11.37
CA VAL A 363 9.97 -5.37 -10.70
C VAL A 363 8.85 -5.70 -11.69
N ASP A 364 7.93 -6.57 -11.27
CA ASP A 364 6.70 -6.93 -11.98
C ASP A 364 5.53 -6.53 -11.09
N HIS A 365 4.70 -5.62 -11.59
CA HIS A 365 3.52 -5.06 -10.91
C HIS A 365 2.27 -5.95 -11.01
N GLY A 366 2.28 -6.96 -11.90
CA GLY A 366 1.07 -7.72 -12.21
C GLY A 366 -0.08 -6.83 -12.68
N THR A 367 -1.29 -7.11 -12.19
CA THR A 367 -2.42 -6.18 -12.23
C THR A 367 -2.88 -5.75 -10.83
N ALA A 368 -2.43 -6.46 -9.79
CA ALA A 368 -2.75 -6.21 -8.38
C ALA A 368 -1.97 -5.05 -7.74
N PHE A 369 -1.02 -4.44 -8.45
CA PHE A 369 -0.22 -3.31 -7.96
C PHE A 369 -1.04 -2.28 -7.19
N GLY A 370 -0.49 -1.82 -6.08
CA GLY A 370 -1.10 -0.78 -5.27
C GLY A 370 -0.60 0.62 -5.62
N ARG A 371 -0.93 1.55 -4.73
CA ARG A 371 -0.45 2.94 -4.73
C ARG A 371 -0.22 3.34 -3.29
N ILE A 372 0.91 3.97 -2.97
CA ILE A 372 1.15 4.53 -1.63
C ILE A 372 0.82 6.03 -1.64
N ALA A 373 0.11 6.50 -0.62
CA ALA A 373 -0.36 7.89 -0.54
C ALA A 373 0.27 8.67 0.61
N PHE A 374 0.61 9.92 0.31
CA PHE A 374 1.13 10.90 1.25
C PHE A 374 0.36 12.21 1.13
N SER A 375 0.20 12.94 2.24
CA SER A 375 -0.19 14.34 2.18
C SER A 375 1.00 15.28 2.34
N CYS A 376 0.86 16.48 1.80
CA CYS A 376 1.68 17.66 2.03
C CYS A 376 0.76 18.89 2.11
N ALA A 377 1.30 20.07 2.44
CA ALA A 377 0.53 21.30 2.24
C ALA A 377 0.11 21.44 0.77
N LYS A 378 -1.11 21.91 0.50
CA LYS A 378 -1.63 22.06 -0.88
C LYS A 378 -0.67 22.82 -1.80
N GLU A 379 -0.01 23.86 -1.28
CA GLU A 379 0.93 24.72 -2.00
C GLU A 379 2.24 24.00 -2.38
N GLU A 380 2.52 22.80 -1.85
CA GLU A 380 3.64 21.97 -2.29
C GLU A 380 3.35 21.18 -3.57
N LEU A 381 2.09 20.89 -3.92
CA LEU A 381 1.78 20.03 -5.08
C LEU A 381 2.37 20.58 -6.40
N PRO A 382 2.27 21.88 -6.74
CA PRO A 382 2.94 22.44 -7.92
C PRO A 382 4.47 22.39 -7.83
N ASN A 383 5.03 22.48 -6.62
CA ASN A 383 6.47 22.45 -6.39
C ASN A 383 7.04 21.02 -6.57
N ILE A 384 6.29 19.99 -6.16
CA ILE A 384 6.64 18.59 -6.42
C ILE A 384 6.54 18.30 -7.92
N GLU A 385 5.47 18.73 -8.59
CA GLU A 385 5.33 18.55 -10.04
C GLU A 385 6.47 19.23 -10.83
N ALA A 386 6.83 20.46 -10.44
CA ALA A 386 7.95 21.19 -11.02
C ALA A 386 9.31 20.52 -10.74
N LEU A 387 9.51 19.95 -9.55
CA LEU A 387 10.70 19.17 -9.22
C LEU A 387 10.80 17.91 -10.09
N MET A 388 9.72 17.14 -10.20
CA MET A 388 9.71 15.91 -11.01
C MET A 388 9.95 16.19 -12.49
N LYS A 389 9.39 17.29 -13.03
CA LYS A 389 9.71 17.79 -14.38
C LYS A 389 11.19 18.17 -14.52
N LYS A 390 11.75 18.89 -13.54
CA LYS A 390 13.16 19.34 -13.53
C LYS A 390 14.16 18.17 -13.48
N GLU A 391 13.86 17.14 -12.69
CA GLU A 391 14.72 15.95 -12.52
C GLU A 391 14.38 14.82 -13.52
N ASN A 392 13.54 15.09 -14.53
CA ASN A 392 13.09 14.14 -15.56
C ASN A 392 12.54 12.82 -14.98
N GLN A 393 11.69 12.93 -13.97
CA GLN A 393 11.00 11.82 -13.30
C GLN A 393 9.58 11.62 -13.85
N LYS A 394 9.03 10.42 -13.69
CA LYS A 394 7.75 10.02 -14.29
C LYS A 394 6.56 10.55 -13.49
N ILE A 395 5.73 11.36 -14.15
CA ILE A 395 4.46 11.87 -13.63
C ILE A 395 3.34 11.11 -14.36
N LEU A 396 2.56 10.32 -13.63
CA LEU A 396 1.43 9.55 -14.16
C LEU A 396 0.17 10.42 -14.30
N THR A 397 -0.01 11.39 -13.41
CA THR A 397 -1.10 12.36 -13.47
C THR A 397 -0.62 13.71 -12.93
N PRO A 398 -0.56 14.76 -13.77
CA PRO A 398 -0.31 16.14 -13.33
C PRO A 398 -1.38 16.63 -12.35
N LEU A 399 -1.18 17.82 -11.77
CA LEU A 399 -2.04 18.39 -10.74
C LEU A 399 -3.51 18.45 -11.19
N VAL A 400 -4.34 17.63 -10.56
CA VAL A 400 -5.76 17.44 -10.88
C VAL A 400 -6.61 17.55 -9.62
N SER A 401 -7.81 18.11 -9.77
CA SER A 401 -8.82 18.11 -8.72
C SER A 401 -9.70 16.87 -8.83
N LEU A 402 -9.91 16.17 -7.72
CA LEU A 402 -10.74 14.96 -7.63
C LEU A 402 -11.90 15.19 -6.67
N ASP A 403 -13.10 14.94 -7.19
CA ASP A 403 -14.36 15.03 -6.45
C ASP A 403 -14.70 13.68 -5.83
N THR A 404 -15.34 13.68 -4.66
CA THR A 404 -15.95 12.49 -4.06
C THR A 404 -17.39 12.82 -3.68
N PRO A 405 -18.40 12.01 -4.06
CA PRO A 405 -19.81 12.35 -3.86
C PRO A 405 -20.13 12.75 -2.41
N GLY A 406 -20.63 13.97 -2.23
CA GLY A 406 -21.00 14.52 -0.92
C GLY A 406 -19.82 14.89 0.01
N LYS A 407 -18.56 14.82 -0.45
CA LYS A 407 -17.35 15.11 0.34
C LYS A 407 -16.49 16.20 -0.31
N ALA A 408 -15.41 16.61 0.35
CA ALA A 408 -14.52 17.66 -0.14
C ALA A 408 -13.77 17.25 -1.43
N THR A 409 -13.73 18.15 -2.42
CA THR A 409 -12.83 18.03 -3.58
C THR A 409 -11.38 18.19 -3.13
N VAL A 410 -10.54 17.20 -3.39
CA VAL A 410 -9.11 17.23 -3.10
C VAL A 410 -8.29 17.54 -4.34
N GLN A 411 -7.03 17.96 -4.17
CA GLN A 411 -6.08 18.10 -5.28
C GLN A 411 -4.95 17.10 -5.11
N VAL A 412 -4.60 16.40 -6.20
CA VAL A 412 -3.55 15.38 -6.21
C VAL A 412 -2.57 15.54 -7.37
N ILE A 413 -1.39 14.99 -7.20
CA ILE A 413 -0.49 14.55 -8.28
C ILE A 413 -0.22 13.05 -8.11
N ILE A 414 -0.13 12.32 -9.22
CA ILE A 414 0.28 10.90 -9.21
C ILE A 414 1.64 10.79 -9.90
N LEU A 415 2.60 10.20 -9.20
CA LEU A 415 3.97 9.95 -9.68
C LEU A 415 4.21 8.45 -9.82
N ALA A 416 5.28 8.10 -10.54
CA ALA A 416 5.92 6.80 -10.43
C ALA A 416 7.36 6.97 -9.94
N ASP A 417 7.86 6.01 -9.17
CA ASP A 417 9.25 5.93 -8.72
C ASP A 417 10.16 5.26 -9.79
N PRO A 418 11.49 5.11 -9.56
CA PRO A 418 12.40 4.51 -10.55
C PRO A 418 12.12 3.04 -10.91
N ASP A 419 11.31 2.36 -10.09
CA ASP A 419 10.85 0.98 -10.26
C ASP A 419 9.35 0.93 -10.59
N ASP A 420 8.77 2.05 -11.06
CA ASP A 420 7.39 2.26 -11.48
C ASP A 420 6.29 2.13 -10.40
N HIS A 421 6.64 2.12 -9.10
CA HIS A 421 5.67 2.16 -8.00
C HIS A 421 4.84 3.45 -8.00
N GLU A 422 3.51 3.33 -7.97
CA GLU A 422 2.63 4.50 -7.98
C GLU A 422 2.60 5.24 -6.63
N ILE A 423 2.70 6.56 -6.68
CA ILE A 423 2.69 7.45 -5.51
C ILE A 423 1.61 8.52 -5.68
N CYS A 424 0.74 8.68 -4.68
CA CYS A 424 -0.16 9.84 -4.58
C CYS A 424 0.43 10.88 -3.63
N PHE A 425 0.49 12.15 -4.05
CA PHE A 425 0.56 13.29 -3.14
C PHE A 425 -0.76 14.08 -3.19
N VAL A 426 -1.34 14.35 -2.02
CA VAL A 426 -2.60 15.10 -1.84
C VAL A 426 -2.42 16.30 -0.91
N GLY A 427 -3.20 17.37 -1.12
CA GLY A 427 -3.26 18.50 -0.18
C GLY A 427 -3.91 18.08 1.15
N ASP A 428 -3.15 18.15 2.26
CA ASP A 428 -3.56 17.66 3.58
C ASP A 428 -4.85 18.34 4.09
N GLU A 429 -5.03 19.63 3.80
CA GLU A 429 -6.13 20.45 4.30
C GLU A 429 -7.48 19.90 3.82
N ALA A 430 -7.61 19.71 2.50
CA ALA A 430 -8.81 19.14 1.89
C ALA A 430 -8.91 17.63 2.15
N PHE A 431 -7.77 16.92 2.27
CA PHE A 431 -7.78 15.50 2.61
C PHE A 431 -8.39 15.25 3.99
N ARG A 432 -8.10 16.07 5.00
CA ARG A 432 -8.73 15.95 6.34
C ARG A 432 -10.24 16.16 6.34
N ASP A 433 -10.76 17.01 5.44
CA ASP A 433 -12.20 17.16 5.27
C ASP A 433 -12.85 15.97 4.55
N LEU A 434 -12.14 15.35 3.60
CA LEU A 434 -12.54 14.11 2.90
C LEU A 434 -12.46 12.86 3.82
N SER A 435 -11.41 12.75 4.61
CA SER A 435 -11.01 11.55 5.36
C SER A 435 -11.62 11.45 6.77
N LYS A 436 -12.74 12.13 7.00
CA LYS A 436 -13.49 12.04 8.26
C LYS A 436 -14.09 10.64 8.39
N VAL A 437 -13.93 10.06 9.58
CA VAL A 437 -14.53 8.76 9.92
C VAL A 437 -16.05 8.89 9.89
N ASP A 438 -16.70 8.03 9.12
CA ASP A 438 -18.16 7.90 9.07
C ASP A 438 -18.60 6.89 10.15
N PRO A 439 -19.40 7.28 11.16
CA PRO A 439 -19.94 6.36 12.16
C PRO A 439 -20.77 5.20 11.58
N ASN A 440 -21.18 5.28 10.32
CA ASN A 440 -21.93 4.27 9.59
C ASN A 440 -21.05 3.43 8.66
N GLY A 441 -19.72 3.62 8.63
CA GLY A 441 -18.81 3.00 7.66
C GLY A 441 -18.98 1.49 7.51
N ASP A 442 -19.03 0.76 8.64
CA ASP A 442 -19.30 -0.67 8.66
C ASP A 442 -20.66 -1.03 8.04
N LYS A 443 -21.72 -0.27 8.36
CA LYS A 443 -23.08 -0.49 7.82
C LYS A 443 -23.13 -0.20 6.32
N LEU A 444 -22.47 0.85 5.85
CA LEU A 444 -22.41 1.21 4.43
C LEU A 444 -21.74 0.11 3.60
N LEU A 445 -20.64 -0.46 4.10
CA LEU A 445 -19.98 -1.61 3.48
C LEU A 445 -20.88 -2.85 3.51
N ASP A 446 -21.49 -3.17 4.64
CA ASP A 446 -22.35 -4.37 4.78
C ASP A 446 -23.62 -4.27 3.91
N ASP A 447 -24.23 -3.08 3.80
CA ASP A 447 -25.32 -2.79 2.85
C ASP A 447 -24.86 -2.96 1.39
N ALA A 448 -23.69 -2.42 1.02
CA ALA A 448 -23.16 -2.46 -0.34
C ALA A 448 -22.74 -3.89 -0.77
N MET A 449 -22.28 -4.72 0.16
CA MET A 449 -22.06 -6.14 -0.06
C MET A 449 -23.37 -6.93 -0.19
N ALA A 450 -24.39 -6.60 0.62
CA ALA A 450 -25.71 -7.24 0.52
C ALA A 450 -26.45 -6.92 -0.79
N ALA A 451 -26.14 -5.77 -1.41
CA ALA A 451 -26.66 -5.35 -2.71
C ALA A 451 -25.79 -5.79 -3.91
N ASP A 452 -24.76 -6.62 -3.73
CA ASP A 452 -23.81 -6.99 -4.79
C ASP A 452 -24.25 -8.22 -5.61
N GLU A 453 -24.86 -8.00 -6.77
CA GLU A 453 -25.21 -9.07 -7.71
C GLU A 453 -24.03 -9.60 -8.55
N SER A 454 -22.78 -9.16 -8.30
CA SER A 454 -21.60 -9.57 -9.08
C SER A 454 -21.41 -11.09 -9.10
N ASP A 455 -21.71 -11.81 -8.01
CA ASP A 455 -21.53 -13.26 -7.96
C ASP A 455 -22.54 -13.99 -8.86
N THR A 456 -23.79 -13.50 -8.92
CA THR A 456 -24.81 -13.93 -9.88
C THR A 456 -24.36 -13.67 -11.31
N TRP A 457 -23.75 -12.51 -11.57
CA TRP A 457 -23.23 -12.13 -12.89
C TRP A 457 -22.04 -12.99 -13.33
N PHE A 458 -21.11 -13.33 -12.42
CA PHE A 458 -20.00 -14.25 -12.70
C PHE A 458 -20.53 -15.67 -12.97
N ALA A 459 -21.42 -16.18 -12.11
CA ALA A 459 -22.02 -17.50 -12.27
C ALA A 459 -22.80 -17.65 -13.59
N ALA A 460 -23.59 -16.64 -13.97
CA ALA A 460 -24.31 -16.60 -15.25
C ALA A 460 -23.38 -16.60 -16.49
N ARG A 461 -22.09 -16.32 -16.32
CA ARG A 461 -21.05 -16.34 -17.36
C ARG A 461 -20.13 -17.56 -17.29
N ASN A 462 -20.41 -18.53 -16.41
CA ASN A 462 -19.51 -19.64 -16.06
C ASN A 462 -18.11 -19.18 -15.59
N MET A 463 -18.02 -17.96 -15.06
CA MET A 463 -16.81 -17.39 -14.46
C MET A 463 -16.86 -17.57 -12.94
N LYS A 464 -15.70 -17.47 -12.28
CA LYS A 464 -15.58 -17.46 -10.82
C LYS A 464 -14.69 -16.30 -10.37
N LYS A 465 -14.96 -15.75 -9.19
CA LYS A 465 -13.93 -15.07 -8.39
C LYS A 465 -12.94 -16.14 -7.91
N VAL A 466 -11.64 -15.93 -8.06
CA VAL A 466 -10.60 -16.96 -7.81
C VAL A 466 -10.24 -17.07 -6.31
N SER A 467 -11.07 -16.47 -5.46
CA SER A 467 -10.99 -16.43 -4.01
C SER A 467 -11.93 -17.41 -3.29
N ALA A 468 -12.84 -18.06 -4.02
CA ALA A 468 -13.93 -18.88 -3.49
C ALA A 468 -13.55 -20.37 -3.33
#